data_AF-A0A955N1V2-F1
#
_entry.id   AF-A0A955N1V2-F1
#
_cell.length_a   1.000
_cell.length_b   1.000
_cell.length_c   1.000
_cell.angle_alpha   90.00
_cell.angle_beta   90.00
_cell.angle_gamma   90.00
#
_symmetry.space_group_name_H-M   'P 1'
#
loop_
_entity.id
_entity.type
_entity.pdbx_description
1 polymer ?
#
loop_
_entity_poly.entity_id
_entity_poly.type
_entity_poly.pdbx_seq_one_letter_code
_entity_poly.pdbx_strand_id
1 'polypeptide(L)'
;EYYCYLYDFPHLFLFTLGLYFLASRNWTAFLILYPISCLNKETTVLLTVIYLIHFGLHSNLSWRKFGAMLFYQGLVYLTIRTWLMHVFQDLPGGWVEHHFWRNVSLMQTHTHLFYALFGIWFVLATTMPYRWNRKPQFLRDAFWIGFILLPLDLFCGYLDELRTNYEVYPVALLLVVFTLGEKIGWMTARNQPLVE
;
A
#
# COMPACT_ATOMS: atom_id res chain seq x y z
N GLU A 1 -11.23 20.26 -7.35
CA GLU A 1 -10.04 20.30 -8.23
C GLU A 1 -9.11 19.18 -7.82
N TYR A 2 -8.64 18.37 -8.77
CA TYR A 2 -7.77 17.23 -8.50
C TYR A 2 -6.33 17.71 -8.37
N TYR A 3 -5.83 17.80 -7.14
CA TYR A 3 -4.45 18.19 -6.89
C TYR A 3 -3.57 16.95 -6.76
N CYS A 4 -2.84 16.64 -7.82
CA CYS A 4 -1.64 15.81 -7.71
C CYS A 4 -0.53 16.71 -7.18
N TYR A 5 -0.01 16.39 -6.00
CA TYR A 5 1.04 17.21 -5.39
C TYR A 5 2.40 16.69 -5.83
N LEU A 6 3.38 17.59 -5.98
CA LEU A 6 4.73 17.21 -6.39
C LEU A 6 5.39 16.18 -5.46
N TYR A 7 5.01 16.17 -4.17
CA TYR A 7 5.52 15.22 -3.19
C TYR A 7 4.91 13.81 -3.30
N ASP A 8 3.83 13.64 -4.06
CA ASP A 8 3.21 12.32 -4.21
C ASP A 8 4.09 11.36 -5.05
N PHE A 9 4.86 11.87 -6.02
CA PHE A 9 5.76 11.03 -6.82
C PHE A 9 6.93 10.46 -6.00
N PRO A 10 7.67 11.27 -5.20
CA PRO A 10 8.63 10.75 -4.25
C PRO A 10 8.01 9.72 -3.30
N HIS A 11 6.79 9.97 -2.81
CA HIS A 11 6.12 9.01 -1.93
C HIS A 11 5.86 7.66 -2.62
N LEU A 12 5.28 7.68 -3.81
CA LEU A 12 5.02 6.47 -4.60
C LEU A 12 6.33 5.70 -4.88
N PHE A 13 7.40 6.41 -5.22
CA PHE A 13 8.72 5.83 -5.44
C PHE A 13 9.28 5.17 -4.17
N LEU A 14 9.30 5.91 -3.06
CA LEU A 14 9.81 5.42 -1.77
C LEU A 14 8.99 4.23 -1.24
N PHE A 15 7.66 4.28 -1.38
CA PHE A 15 6.80 3.17 -0.98
C PHE A 15 7.07 1.93 -1.81
N THR A 16 7.13 2.07 -3.14
CA THR A 16 7.43 0.97 -4.07
C THR A 16 8.82 0.38 -3.82
N LEU A 17 9.83 1.23 -3.56
CA LEU A 17 11.17 0.78 -3.21
C LEU A 17 11.19 0.06 -1.85
N GLY A 18 10.36 0.49 -0.89
CA GLY A 18 10.15 -0.18 0.38
C GLY A 18 9.55 -1.58 0.22
N LEU A 19 8.54 -1.73 -0.64
CA LEU A 19 7.99 -3.03 -1.03
C LEU A 19 9.06 -3.92 -1.64
N TYR A 20 9.89 -3.37 -2.53
CA TYR A 20 10.99 -4.11 -3.17
C TYR A 20 11.99 -4.62 -2.13
N PHE A 21 12.47 -3.78 -1.21
CA PHE A 21 13.44 -4.20 -0.19
C PHE A 21 12.85 -5.20 0.81
N LEU A 22 11.57 -5.09 1.15
CA LEU A 22 10.86 -6.09 1.95
C LEU A 22 10.80 -7.43 1.22
N ALA A 23 10.37 -7.43 -0.04
CA ALA A 23 10.28 -8.63 -0.86
C ALA A 23 11.65 -9.31 -1.06
N SER A 24 12.70 -8.50 -1.27
CA SER A 24 14.07 -8.98 -1.45
C SER A 24 14.80 -9.30 -0.14
N ARG A 25 14.15 -9.08 1.02
CA ARG A 25 14.74 -9.23 2.36
C ARG A 25 16.03 -8.42 2.57
N ASN A 26 16.17 -7.29 1.88
CA ASN A 26 17.31 -6.38 2.09
C ASN A 26 17.02 -5.46 3.29
N TRP A 27 17.17 -6.02 4.48
CA TRP A 27 16.79 -5.35 5.73
C TRP A 27 17.53 -4.04 5.94
N THR A 28 18.83 -3.97 5.65
CA THR A 28 19.61 -2.75 5.84
C THR A 28 19.08 -1.61 4.97
N ALA A 29 18.85 -1.87 3.68
CA ALA A 29 18.29 -0.86 2.79
C ALA A 29 16.88 -0.45 3.20
N PHE A 30 16.04 -1.41 3.63
CA PHE A 30 14.70 -1.13 4.15
C PHE A 30 14.73 -0.26 5.42
N LEU A 31 15.61 -0.57 6.37
CA LEU A 31 15.73 0.16 7.64
C LEU A 31 16.22 1.60 7.42
N ILE A 32 17.04 1.86 6.40
CA ILE A 32 17.45 3.22 6.03
C ILE A 32 16.31 3.96 5.31
N LEU A 33 15.63 3.27 4.39
CA LEU A 33 14.56 3.86 3.59
C LEU A 33 13.33 4.21 4.44
N TYR A 34 12.96 3.37 5.40
CA TYR A 34 11.72 3.51 6.17
C TYR A 34 11.61 4.86 6.92
N PRO A 35 12.62 5.34 7.68
CA PRO A 35 12.62 6.68 8.24
C PRO A 35 12.44 7.79 7.20
N ILE A 36 13.10 7.68 6.04
CA ILE A 36 13.02 8.67 4.95
C ILE A 36 11.59 8.72 4.40
N SER A 37 10.96 7.56 4.22
CA SER A 37 9.57 7.46 3.79
C SER A 37 8.60 8.01 4.84
N CYS A 38 8.83 7.76 6.13
CA CYS A 38 8.02 8.31 7.22
C CYS A 38 8.05 9.85 7.28
N LEU A 39 9.17 10.47 6.90
CA LEU A 39 9.27 11.93 6.79
C LEU A 39 8.46 12.48 5.60
N ASN A 40 8.25 11.68 4.57
CA ASN A 40 7.49 12.08 3.39
C ASN A 40 5.98 11.96 3.64
N LYS A 41 5.51 10.79 4.08
CA LYS A 41 4.08 10.54 4.30
C LYS A 41 3.83 9.56 5.45
N GLU A 42 2.83 9.89 6.26
CA GLU A 42 2.38 9.08 7.40
C GLU A 42 1.89 7.68 7.02
N THR A 43 1.30 7.53 5.84
CA THR A 43 0.79 6.25 5.32
C THR A 43 1.91 5.24 5.02
N THR A 44 3.18 5.64 5.10
CA THR A 44 4.33 4.72 5.07
C THR A 44 4.23 3.59 6.11
N VAL A 45 3.50 3.80 7.22
CA VAL A 45 3.21 2.77 8.23
C VAL A 45 2.56 1.51 7.64
N LEU A 46 1.93 1.62 6.47
CA LEU A 46 1.40 0.46 5.74
C LEU A 46 2.50 -0.54 5.35
N LEU A 47 3.74 -0.12 5.13
CA LEU A 47 4.87 -1.05 4.93
C LEU A 47 5.08 -1.94 6.16
N THR A 48 4.88 -1.41 7.38
CA THR A 48 4.92 -2.19 8.61
C THR A 48 3.76 -3.18 8.70
N VAL A 49 2.57 -2.79 8.24
CA VAL A 49 1.42 -3.68 8.15
C VAL A 49 1.69 -4.83 7.17
N ILE A 50 2.25 -4.53 5.99
CA ILE A 50 2.65 -5.56 5.01
C ILE A 50 3.70 -6.49 5.62
N TYR A 51 4.70 -5.93 6.29
CA TYR A 51 5.72 -6.71 6.98
C TYR A 51 5.11 -7.64 8.03
N LEU A 52 4.17 -7.13 8.84
CA LEU A 52 3.45 -7.90 9.85
C LEU A 52 2.66 -9.06 9.24
N ILE A 53 1.85 -8.78 8.19
CA ILE A 53 1.02 -9.78 7.53
C ILE A 53 1.90 -10.85 6.88
N HIS A 54 2.85 -10.44 6.03
CA HIS A 54 3.66 -11.39 5.27
C HIS A 54 4.60 -12.19 6.16
N PHE A 55 5.41 -11.52 6.99
CA PHE A 55 6.43 -12.20 7.79
C PHE A 55 5.88 -12.82 9.07
N GLY A 56 4.78 -12.30 9.62
CA GLY A 56 4.11 -12.86 10.79
C GLY A 56 3.31 -14.13 10.48
N LEU A 57 2.68 -14.23 9.30
CA LEU A 57 1.85 -15.39 8.94
C LEU A 57 2.62 -16.48 8.18
N HIS A 58 3.66 -16.12 7.42
CA HIS A 58 4.17 -17.00 6.37
C HIS A 58 5.69 -17.18 6.33
N SER A 59 6.47 -16.46 7.16
CA SER A 59 7.92 -16.55 7.08
C SER A 59 8.56 -17.39 8.18
N ASN A 60 9.66 -18.06 7.83
CA ASN A 60 10.55 -18.73 8.79
C ASN A 60 11.54 -17.75 9.44
N LEU A 61 11.14 -16.49 9.65
CA LEU A 61 12.00 -15.52 10.32
C LEU A 61 12.02 -15.80 11.82
N SER A 62 13.21 -15.73 12.45
CA SER A 62 13.29 -15.95 13.89
C SER A 62 12.51 -14.86 14.64
N TRP A 63 11.72 -15.26 15.64
CA TRP A 63 10.82 -14.33 16.35
C TRP A 63 11.55 -13.10 16.91
N ARG A 64 12.81 -13.28 17.37
CA ARG A 64 13.66 -12.18 17.87
C ARG A 64 13.96 -11.15 16.78
N LYS A 65 14.34 -11.60 15.58
CA LYS A 65 14.58 -10.70 14.44
C LYS A 65 13.27 -10.04 14.00
N PHE A 66 12.18 -10.82 13.97
CA PHE A 66 10.87 -10.32 13.61
C PHE A 66 10.43 -9.17 14.53
N GLY A 67 10.45 -9.42 15.83
CA GLY A 67 10.09 -8.46 16.87
C GLY A 67 11.01 -7.25 16.92
N ALA A 68 12.33 -7.44 16.74
CA ALA A 68 13.28 -6.33 16.69
C ALA A 68 13.01 -5.38 15.52
N MET A 69 12.71 -5.90 14.32
CA MET A 69 12.38 -5.07 13.16
C MET A 69 11.02 -4.39 13.30
N LEU A 70 10.03 -5.07 13.89
CA LEU A 70 8.73 -4.48 14.17
C LEU A 70 8.85 -3.34 15.21
N PHE A 71 9.62 -3.58 16.27
CA PHE A 71 9.91 -2.58 17.29
C PHE A 71 10.63 -1.37 16.70
N TYR A 72 11.63 -1.58 15.85
CA TYR A 72 12.31 -0.49 15.16
C TYR A 72 11.35 0.35 14.31
N GLN A 73 10.53 -0.28 13.47
CA GLN A 73 9.56 0.42 12.63
C GLN A 73 8.56 1.22 13.45
N GLY A 74 8.04 0.64 14.52
CA GLY A 74 7.13 1.31 15.45
C GLY A 74 7.79 2.50 16.14
N LEU A 75 9.01 2.33 16.66
CA LEU A 75 9.76 3.40 17.31
C LEU A 75 10.03 4.55 16.34
N VAL A 76 10.58 4.26 15.16
CA VAL A 76 10.87 5.28 14.13
C VAL A 76 9.61 6.03 13.72
N TYR A 77 8.53 5.31 13.44
CA TYR A 77 7.26 5.93 13.04
C TYR A 77 6.72 6.85 14.14
N LEU A 78 6.66 6.37 15.39
CA LEU A 78 6.16 7.17 16.51
C LEU A 78 7.05 8.38 16.78
N THR A 79 8.38 8.23 16.74
CA THR A 79 9.31 9.35 16.91
C THR A 79 9.12 10.40 15.83
N ILE A 80 9.13 10.02 14.55
CA ILE A 80 8.95 10.95 13.43
C ILE A 80 7.57 11.60 13.48
N ARG A 81 6.51 10.82 13.73
CA ARG A 81 5.14 11.34 13.81
C ARG A 81 5.00 12.35 14.94
N THR A 82 5.46 12.01 16.14
CA THR A 82 5.37 12.91 17.31
C THR A 82 6.19 14.18 17.08
N TRP A 83 7.38 14.04 16.48
CA TRP A 83 8.23 15.16 16.14
C TRP A 83 7.56 16.09 15.11
N LEU A 84 7.01 15.57 14.02
CA LEU A 84 6.29 16.36 13.02
C LEU A 84 5.07 17.05 13.63
N MET A 85 4.29 16.34 14.46
CA MET A 85 3.12 16.93 15.13
C MET A 85 3.51 18.07 16.08
N HIS A 86 4.65 17.96 16.74
CA HIS A 86 5.16 19.04 17.59
C HIS A 86 5.67 20.23 16.78
N VAL A 87 6.45 19.99 15.72
CA VAL A 87 6.99 21.04 14.84
C VAL A 87 5.88 21.81 14.12
N PHE A 88 4.79 21.13 13.74
CA PHE A 88 3.68 21.70 12.99
C PHE A 88 2.42 21.91 13.84
N GLN A 89 2.54 21.98 15.17
CA GLN A 89 1.39 22.11 16.08
C GLN A 89 0.59 23.41 15.88
N ASP A 90 1.22 24.45 15.34
CA ASP A 90 0.58 25.74 15.07
C ASP A 90 -0.16 25.78 13.72
N LEU A 91 -0.04 24.72 12.90
CA LEU A 91 -0.79 24.60 11.66
C LEU A 91 -2.21 24.06 11.94
N PRO A 92 -3.24 24.61 11.29
CA PRO A 92 -4.60 24.10 11.43
C PRO A 92 -4.69 22.68 10.84
N GLY A 93 -5.24 21.74 11.62
CA GLY A 93 -5.50 20.37 11.19
C GLY A 93 -5.96 19.49 12.35
N GLY A 94 -6.89 18.58 12.08
CA GLY A 94 -7.32 17.57 13.04
C GLY A 94 -6.39 16.35 13.07
N TRP A 95 -6.50 15.52 14.12
CA TRP A 95 -5.86 14.19 14.14
C TRP A 95 -6.54 13.24 13.15
N VAL A 96 -7.86 13.30 13.09
CA VAL A 96 -8.73 12.54 12.19
C VAL A 96 -9.93 13.44 11.91
N GLU A 97 -10.25 13.63 10.63
CA GLU A 97 -11.44 14.34 10.20
C GLU A 97 -12.46 13.32 9.67
N HIS A 98 -13.72 13.46 10.08
CA HIS A 98 -14.77 12.55 9.63
C HIS A 98 -15.38 13.04 8.32
N HIS A 99 -15.26 12.22 7.27
CA HIS A 99 -15.69 12.56 5.91
C HIS A 99 -16.80 11.66 5.36
N PHE A 100 -17.34 10.73 6.16
CA PHE A 100 -18.34 9.76 5.71
C PHE A 100 -19.52 10.42 4.96
N TRP A 101 -20.17 11.42 5.55
CA TRP A 101 -21.34 12.08 4.92
C TRP A 101 -20.97 12.86 3.65
N ARG A 102 -19.77 13.46 3.62
CA ARG A 102 -19.22 14.11 2.43
C ARG A 102 -18.98 13.09 1.31
N ASN A 103 -18.41 11.94 1.64
CA ASN A 103 -18.15 10.87 0.68
C ASN A 103 -19.48 10.31 0.10
N VAL A 104 -20.50 10.14 0.95
CA VAL A 104 -21.86 9.74 0.49
C VAL A 104 -22.47 10.79 -0.43
N SER A 105 -22.39 12.08 -0.11
CA SER A 105 -22.92 13.14 -0.98
C SER A 105 -22.14 13.28 -2.29
N LEU A 106 -20.83 13.00 -2.27
CA LEU A 106 -19.99 12.96 -3.47
C LEU A 106 -20.44 11.85 -4.44
N MET A 107 -20.78 10.67 -3.93
CA MET A 107 -21.33 9.58 -4.76
C MET A 107 -22.65 9.95 -5.43
N GLN A 108 -23.46 10.79 -4.80
CA GLN A 108 -24.75 11.24 -5.33
C GLN A 108 -24.60 12.37 -6.36
N THR A 109 -23.64 13.27 -6.15
CA THR A 109 -23.45 14.48 -6.97
C THR A 109 -22.54 14.25 -8.18
N HIS A 110 -21.53 13.39 -8.06
CA HIS A 110 -20.52 13.12 -9.09
C HIS A 110 -20.64 11.68 -9.61
N THR A 111 -21.84 11.31 -10.07
CA THR A 111 -22.18 9.94 -10.49
C THR A 111 -21.23 9.38 -11.56
N HIS A 112 -20.77 10.19 -12.51
CA HIS A 112 -19.82 9.78 -13.55
C HIS A 112 -18.47 9.33 -12.96
N LEU A 113 -17.93 10.07 -11.98
CA LEU A 113 -16.69 9.71 -11.30
C LEU A 113 -16.87 8.42 -10.51
N PHE A 114 -18.01 8.31 -9.81
CA PHE A 114 -18.37 7.10 -9.09
C PHE A 114 -18.41 5.88 -10.00
N TYR A 115 -19.04 5.97 -11.18
CA TYR A 115 -19.08 4.87 -12.15
C TYR A 115 -17.71 4.52 -12.72
N ALA A 116 -16.85 5.52 -12.98
CA ALA A 116 -15.48 5.28 -13.42
C ALA A 116 -14.65 4.54 -12.35
N LEU A 117 -14.68 5.01 -11.10
CA LEU A 117 -14.01 4.35 -9.98
C LEU A 117 -14.56 2.95 -9.75
N PHE A 118 -15.89 2.80 -9.75
CA PHE A 118 -16.55 1.51 -9.65
C PHE A 118 -16.13 0.58 -10.78
N GLY A 119 -16.04 1.07 -12.01
CA GLY A 119 -15.55 0.30 -13.16
C GLY A 119 -14.12 -0.20 -12.97
N ILE A 120 -13.21 0.66 -12.49
CA ILE A 120 -11.83 0.27 -12.17
C ILE A 120 -11.83 -0.82 -11.09
N TRP A 121 -12.51 -0.59 -9.97
CA TRP A 121 -12.60 -1.56 -8.88
C TRP A 121 -13.27 -2.87 -9.31
N PHE A 122 -14.27 -2.82 -10.19
CA PHE A 122 -14.91 -3.99 -10.76
C PHE A 122 -13.96 -4.79 -11.66
N VAL A 123 -13.19 -4.12 -12.51
CA VAL A 123 -12.13 -4.77 -13.32
C VAL A 123 -11.07 -5.40 -12.40
N LEU A 124 -10.62 -4.69 -11.36
CA LEU A 124 -9.69 -5.26 -10.37
C LEU A 124 -10.31 -6.47 -9.65
N ALA A 125 -11.53 -6.35 -9.15
CA ALA A 125 -12.24 -7.42 -8.44
C ALA A 125 -12.50 -8.66 -9.30
N THR A 126 -12.63 -8.52 -10.62
CA THR A 126 -12.83 -9.66 -11.54
C THR A 126 -11.51 -10.25 -12.05
N THR A 127 -10.46 -9.43 -12.22
CA THR A 127 -9.16 -9.88 -12.76
C THR A 127 -8.19 -10.38 -11.71
N MET A 128 -8.26 -9.86 -10.47
CA MET A 128 -7.34 -10.23 -9.39
C MET A 128 -7.57 -11.64 -8.84
N PRO A 129 -8.81 -12.11 -8.59
CA PRO A 129 -9.02 -13.46 -8.03
C PRO A 129 -8.64 -14.57 -9.00
N TYR A 130 -8.48 -14.27 -10.29
CA TYR A 130 -8.09 -15.25 -11.31
C TYR A 130 -6.77 -15.93 -10.91
N ARG A 131 -6.87 -17.25 -10.66
CA ARG A 131 -5.76 -18.10 -10.20
C ARG A 131 -4.97 -17.49 -9.04
N TRP A 132 -5.67 -16.91 -8.05
CA TRP A 132 -5.07 -16.28 -6.88
C TRP A 132 -3.95 -17.10 -6.23
N ASN A 133 -4.10 -18.43 -6.17
CA ASN A 133 -3.10 -19.33 -5.58
C ASN A 133 -1.76 -19.42 -6.33
N ARG A 134 -1.70 -18.99 -7.60
CA ARG A 134 -0.46 -18.96 -8.39
C ARG A 134 0.30 -17.65 -8.29
N LYS A 135 -0.32 -16.60 -7.74
CA LYS A 135 0.30 -15.28 -7.65
C LYS A 135 1.38 -15.29 -6.55
N PRO A 136 2.43 -14.46 -6.68
CA PRO A 136 3.47 -14.35 -5.66
C PRO A 136 2.86 -14.04 -4.30
N GLN A 137 3.19 -14.85 -3.29
CA GLN A 137 2.60 -14.72 -1.96
C GLN A 137 2.76 -13.33 -1.36
N PHE A 138 3.95 -12.72 -1.50
CA PHE A 138 4.21 -11.36 -1.06
C PHE A 138 3.22 -10.33 -1.62
N LEU A 139 2.84 -10.41 -2.89
CA LEU A 139 1.89 -9.47 -3.49
C LEU A 139 0.47 -9.68 -2.98
N ARG A 140 0.08 -10.93 -2.72
CA ARG A 140 -1.22 -11.26 -2.13
C ARG A 140 -1.33 -10.71 -0.71
N ASP A 141 -0.26 -10.87 0.06
CA ASP A 141 -0.17 -10.39 1.43
C ASP A 141 -0.15 -8.86 1.47
N ALA A 142 0.62 -8.24 0.58
CA ALA A 142 0.66 -6.80 0.44
C ALA A 142 -0.70 -6.20 0.04
N PHE A 143 -1.48 -6.89 -0.79
CA PHE A 143 -2.79 -6.39 -1.23
C PHE A 143 -3.80 -6.20 -0.09
N TRP A 144 -3.60 -6.87 1.04
CA TRP A 144 -4.46 -6.69 2.22
C TRP A 144 -4.48 -5.28 2.77
N ILE A 145 -3.46 -4.44 2.51
CA ILE A 145 -3.53 -3.03 2.91
C ILE A 145 -4.67 -2.29 2.23
N GLY A 146 -5.11 -2.73 1.04
CA GLY A 146 -6.26 -2.12 0.36
C GLY A 146 -7.56 -2.31 1.15
N PHE A 147 -7.73 -3.46 1.80
CA PHE A 147 -8.88 -3.72 2.68
C PHE A 147 -8.84 -2.89 3.97
N ILE A 148 -7.64 -2.49 4.41
CA ILE A 148 -7.47 -1.60 5.58
C ILE A 148 -7.69 -0.14 5.17
N LEU A 149 -7.17 0.26 4.01
CA LEU A 149 -7.30 1.62 3.50
C LEU A 149 -8.73 1.96 3.10
N LEU A 150 -9.48 1.04 2.50
CA LEU A 150 -10.84 1.31 2.03
C LEU A 150 -11.79 1.87 3.12
N PRO A 151 -11.90 1.29 4.33
CA PRO A 151 -12.69 1.90 5.40
C PRO A 151 -12.06 3.20 5.90
N LEU A 152 -10.73 3.31 5.98
CA LEU A 152 -10.09 4.55 6.39
C LEU A 152 -10.39 5.69 5.41
N ASP A 153 -10.33 5.44 4.11
CA ASP A 153 -10.68 6.42 3.08
C ASP A 153 -12.16 6.78 3.13
N LEU A 154 -13.04 5.82 3.40
CA LEU A 154 -14.48 6.07 3.49
C LEU A 154 -14.85 6.97 4.69
N PHE A 155 -14.23 6.74 5.85
CA PHE A 155 -14.59 7.44 7.08
C PHE A 155 -13.71 8.65 7.40
N CYS A 156 -12.42 8.55 7.09
CA CYS A 156 -11.36 9.48 7.51
C CYS A 156 -10.61 10.11 6.35
N GLY A 157 -10.91 9.72 5.10
CA GLY A 157 -10.28 10.24 3.90
C GLY A 157 -11.27 10.82 2.91
N TYR A 158 -10.72 11.26 1.79
CA TYR A 158 -11.44 11.87 0.69
C TYR A 158 -11.49 10.87 -0.47
N LEU A 159 -12.66 10.28 -0.78
CA LEU A 159 -12.75 9.28 -1.86
C LEU A 159 -12.41 9.83 -3.24
N ASP A 160 -12.53 11.15 -3.40
CA ASP A 160 -12.11 11.89 -4.58
C ASP A 160 -10.60 12.13 -4.64
N GLU A 161 -9.84 11.80 -3.60
CA GLU A 161 -8.38 11.89 -3.59
C GLU A 161 -7.74 10.54 -3.94
N LEU A 162 -7.52 10.29 -5.24
CA LEU A 162 -6.84 9.07 -5.71
C LEU A 162 -5.48 8.80 -5.03
N ARG A 163 -4.83 9.84 -4.49
CA ARG A 163 -3.54 9.78 -3.81
C ARG A 163 -3.53 9.01 -2.48
N THR A 164 -4.69 8.75 -1.88
CA THR A 164 -4.78 7.91 -0.66
C THR A 164 -4.57 6.43 -0.99
N ASN A 165 -4.69 6.06 -2.26
CA ASN A 165 -4.60 4.69 -2.75
C ASN A 165 -3.28 4.39 -3.48
N TYR A 166 -2.34 5.34 -3.50
CA TYR A 166 -1.06 5.20 -4.21
C TYR A 166 -0.20 4.03 -3.70
N GLU A 167 -0.37 3.62 -2.46
CA GLU A 167 0.29 2.49 -1.82
C GLU A 167 -0.26 1.15 -2.34
N VAL A 168 -1.55 1.11 -2.71
CA VAL A 168 -2.21 -0.08 -3.23
C VAL A 168 -1.91 -0.28 -4.72
N TYR A 169 -1.78 0.82 -5.47
CA TYR A 169 -1.66 0.77 -6.93
C TYR A 169 -0.49 -0.07 -7.45
N PRO A 170 0.76 0.03 -6.94
CA PRO A 170 1.85 -0.82 -7.39
C PRO A 170 1.55 -2.31 -7.19
N VAL A 171 0.99 -2.67 -6.03
CA VAL A 171 0.63 -4.06 -5.71
C VAL A 171 -0.47 -4.55 -6.63
N ALA A 172 -1.53 -3.75 -6.80
CA ALA A 172 -2.66 -4.07 -7.65
C ALA A 172 -2.25 -4.24 -9.12
N LEU A 173 -1.44 -3.31 -9.63
CA LEU A 173 -0.92 -3.35 -10.99
C LEU A 173 -0.10 -4.61 -11.22
N LEU A 174 0.81 -4.97 -10.32
CA LEU A 174 1.61 -6.19 -10.44
C LEU A 174 0.75 -7.46 -10.42
N LEU A 175 -0.30 -7.52 -9.60
CA LEU A 175 -1.24 -8.64 -9.59
C LEU A 175 -2.01 -8.78 -10.91
N VAL A 176 -2.41 -7.66 -11.53
CA VAL A 176 -3.08 -7.62 -12.84
C VAL A 176 -2.11 -8.01 -13.95
N VAL A 177 -0.90 -7.44 -13.97
CA VAL A 177 0.16 -7.81 -14.93
C VAL A 177 0.47 -9.30 -14.84
N PHE A 178 0.47 -9.88 -13.63
CA PHE A 178 0.58 -11.33 -13.45
C PHE A 178 -0.54 -12.11 -14.14
N THR A 179 -1.80 -11.71 -13.93
CA THR A 179 -2.96 -12.33 -14.61
C THR A 179 -2.83 -12.24 -16.13
N LEU A 180 -2.49 -11.06 -16.66
CA LEU A 180 -2.40 -10.83 -18.10
C LEU A 180 -1.25 -11.62 -18.70
N GLY A 181 -0.07 -11.61 -18.06
CA GLY A 181 1.11 -12.36 -18.49
C GLY A 181 0.88 -13.88 -18.51
N GLU A 182 0.08 -14.42 -17.58
CA GLU A 182 -0.31 -15.83 -17.61
C GLU A 182 -1.28 -16.12 -18.78
N LYS A 183 -2.26 -15.25 -19.02
CA LYS A 183 -3.23 -15.41 -20.12
C LYS A 183 -2.61 -15.36 -21.51
N ILE A 184 -1.61 -14.50 -21.71
CA ILE A 184 -0.89 -14.37 -22.99
C ILE A 184 0.24 -15.40 -23.13
N GLY A 185 0.46 -16.27 -22.13
CA GLY A 185 1.49 -17.31 -22.17
C GLY A 185 2.91 -16.85 -21.83
N TRP A 186 3.12 -15.57 -21.47
CA TRP A 186 4.45 -15.02 -21.18
C TRP A 186 5.07 -15.61 -19.92
N MET A 187 4.27 -15.83 -18.87
CA MET A 187 4.78 -16.34 -17.58
C MET A 187 4.87 -17.87 -17.51
N THR A 188 4.07 -18.58 -18.30
CA THR A 188 4.12 -20.04 -18.38
C THR A 188 5.42 -20.54 -19.02
N ALA A 189 6.04 -19.75 -19.91
CA ALA A 189 7.31 -20.09 -20.54
C ALA A 189 8.54 -20.04 -19.60
N ARG A 190 8.46 -19.29 -18.48
CA ARG A 190 9.58 -19.14 -17.52
C ARG A 190 9.54 -20.09 -16.33
N ASN A 191 8.39 -20.72 -16.06
CA ASN A 191 8.20 -21.64 -14.95
C ASN A 191 8.25 -23.12 -15.37
N GLN A 192 8.78 -23.44 -16.55
CA GLN A 192 9.27 -24.79 -16.75
C GLN A 192 10.43 -24.99 -15.76
N PRO A 193 10.36 -25.98 -14.85
CA PRO A 193 11.56 -26.35 -14.11
C PRO A 193 12.65 -26.60 -15.14
N LEU A 194 13.83 -26.02 -14.94
CA LEU A 194 15.03 -26.50 -15.63
C LEU A 194 15.06 -28.00 -15.35
N VAL A 195 14.76 -28.79 -16.38
CA VAL A 195 14.90 -30.23 -16.35
C VAL A 195 16.40 -30.46 -16.18
N GLU A 196 16.81 -30.75 -14.94
CA GLU A 196 18.09 -31.39 -14.66
C GLU A 196 18.04 -32.85 -15.14
#